data_AF-A0A971IEN4-F1
#
_entry.id   AF-A0A971IEN4-F1
#
_cell.length_a   1.000
_cell.length_b   1.000
_cell.length_c   1.000
_cell.angle_alpha   90.00
_cell.angle_beta   90.00
_cell.angle_gamma   90.00
#
_symmetry.space_group_name_H-M   'P 1'
#
loop_
_entity.id
_entity.type
_entity.pdbx_description
1 polymer ?
#
loop_
_entity_poly.entity_id
_entity_poly.type
_entity_poly.pdbx_seq_one_letter_code
_entity_poly.pdbx_strand_id
1 'polypeptide(L)'
;MELTLLQILWTGKDSRVEGGAVAGSVYKVIEIIGTSDTSWEEAAKSAVEEAADSLDDLRVAEVVQLDMHIVENKVVAYRAKVKVSFKYHKDA
;
A
#
# COMPACT_ATOMS: atom_id res chain seq x y z
N MET A 1 -44.61 41.93 -24.49
CA MET A 1 -45.62 40.92 -24.11
C MET A 1 -45.02 39.57 -24.46
N GLU A 2 -44.58 38.68 -23.58
CA GLU A 2 -44.58 38.56 -22.12
C GLU A 2 -43.32 37.79 -21.68
N LEU A 3 -42.88 38.05 -20.44
CA LEU A 3 -41.97 37.20 -19.67
C LEU A 3 -42.81 36.10 -18.99
N THR A 4 -42.43 34.82 -19.12
CA THR A 4 -42.46 33.77 -18.07
C THR A 4 -42.22 32.38 -18.66
N LEU A 5 -41.63 31.48 -17.85
CA LEU A 5 -41.31 30.07 -18.10
C LEU A 5 -39.89 29.73 -18.62
N LEU A 6 -38.88 30.35 -18.02
CA LEU A 6 -37.86 29.50 -17.38
C LEU A 6 -38.61 28.64 -16.34
N GLN A 7 -38.80 27.33 -16.55
CA GLN A 7 -38.62 26.30 -15.50
C GLN A 7 -38.83 24.82 -15.91
N ILE A 8 -39.35 24.44 -17.09
CA ILE A 8 -39.70 23.01 -17.29
C ILE A 8 -39.26 22.48 -18.67
N LEU A 9 -38.38 21.48 -18.64
CA LEU A 9 -37.89 20.60 -19.71
C LEU A 9 -36.62 21.03 -20.50
N TRP A 10 -35.65 21.60 -19.80
CA TRP A 10 -34.24 21.29 -20.05
C TRP A 10 -33.79 20.16 -19.12
N THR A 11 -34.18 18.92 -19.42
CA THR A 11 -33.56 17.71 -18.85
C THR A 11 -33.29 16.67 -19.94
N GLY A 12 -32.98 17.14 -21.14
CA GLY A 12 -32.34 16.37 -22.21
C GLY A 12 -30.83 16.34 -22.03
N LYS A 13 -30.35 15.80 -20.91
CA LYS A 13 -28.97 15.34 -20.75
C LYS A 13 -29.04 14.05 -19.97
N ASP A 14 -29.28 12.98 -20.73
CA ASP A 14 -29.09 11.60 -20.30
C ASP A 14 -27.62 11.45 -19.90
N SER A 15 -27.29 11.89 -18.69
CA SER A 15 -26.04 11.55 -18.03
C SER A 15 -26.17 10.11 -17.58
N ARG A 16 -26.08 9.19 -18.55
CA ARG A 16 -25.35 7.96 -18.31
C ARG A 16 -23.94 8.40 -17.93
N VAL A 17 -23.75 8.69 -16.65
CA VAL A 17 -22.48 8.41 -16.02
C VAL A 17 -22.31 6.92 -16.27
N GLU A 18 -21.56 6.58 -17.31
CA GLU A 18 -20.89 5.30 -17.32
C GLU A 18 -20.07 5.31 -16.04
N GLY A 19 -20.63 4.70 -15.00
CA GLY A 19 -19.89 4.30 -13.83
C GLY A 19 -18.87 3.29 -14.33
N GLY A 20 -17.78 3.77 -14.91
CA GLY A 20 -16.56 3.02 -15.03
C GLY A 20 -16.30 2.55 -13.62
N ALA A 21 -16.56 1.27 -13.38
CA ALA A 21 -16.36 0.67 -12.09
C ALA A 21 -14.95 1.09 -11.66
N VAL A 22 -14.84 1.84 -10.57
CA VAL A 22 -13.56 1.99 -9.90
C VAL A 22 -13.25 0.58 -9.46
N ALA A 23 -12.57 -0.18 -10.30
CA ALA A 23 -12.17 -1.53 -9.99
C ALA A 23 -11.21 -1.38 -8.82
N GLY A 24 -11.75 -1.54 -7.61
CA GLY A 24 -10.97 -1.44 -6.38
C GLY A 24 -9.82 -2.42 -6.50
N SER A 25 -8.58 -1.90 -6.50
CA SER A 25 -7.42 -2.77 -6.48
C SER A 25 -7.39 -3.45 -5.11
N VAL A 26 -7.29 -4.78 -5.11
CA VAL A 26 -7.11 -5.56 -3.89
C VAL A 26 -5.62 -5.68 -3.63
N TYR A 27 -5.23 -5.53 -2.37
CA TYR A 27 -3.85 -5.63 -1.93
C TYR A 27 -3.72 -6.73 -0.89
N LYS A 28 -2.59 -7.41 -0.91
CA LYS A 28 -2.16 -8.28 0.20
C LYS A 28 -1.18 -7.49 1.05
N VAL A 29 -1.31 -7.63 2.37
CA VAL A 29 -0.35 -7.09 3.34
C VAL A 29 0.30 -8.27 4.04
N ILE A 30 1.63 -8.27 4.08
CA ILE A 30 2.42 -9.23 4.85
C ILE A 30 3.27 -8.49 5.85
N GLU A 31 3.72 -9.19 6.89
CA GLU A 31 4.67 -8.68 7.86
C GLU A 31 5.96 -9.49 7.76
N ILE A 32 7.07 -8.79 7.57
CA ILE A 32 8.41 -9.35 7.43
C ILE A 32 9.36 -8.66 8.40
N ILE A 33 10.46 -9.33 8.76
CA ILE A 33 11.48 -8.79 9.66
C ILE A 33 12.80 -8.77 8.93
N GLY A 34 13.33 -7.58 8.68
CA GLY A 34 14.71 -7.41 8.25
C GLY A 34 15.64 -7.23 9.43
N THR A 35 16.92 -7.50 9.22
CA THR A 35 17.97 -7.41 10.23
C THR A 35 19.22 -6.74 9.67
N SER A 36 19.91 -5.94 10.47
CA SER A 36 21.21 -5.36 10.13
C SER A 36 22.06 -5.25 11.41
N ASP A 37 23.38 -5.31 11.27
CA ASP A 37 24.33 -5.02 12.35
C ASP A 37 24.56 -3.51 12.54
N THR A 38 24.09 -2.69 11.60
CA THR A 38 24.46 -1.29 11.48
C THR A 38 23.34 -0.34 11.93
N SER A 39 22.11 -0.52 11.45
CA SER A 39 20.99 0.38 11.80
C SER A 39 19.61 -0.25 11.56
N TRP A 40 18.56 0.38 12.11
CA TRP A 40 17.18 -0.02 11.82
C TRP A 40 16.74 0.37 10.42
N GLU A 41 17.25 1.47 9.88
CA GLU A 41 16.99 1.94 8.52
C GLU A 41 17.50 0.93 7.49
N GLU A 42 18.71 0.39 7.71
CA GLU A 42 19.27 -0.66 6.87
C GLU A 42 18.50 -1.97 7.02
N ALA A 43 18.11 -2.34 8.25
CA ALA A 43 17.27 -3.51 8.48
C ALA A 43 15.91 -3.40 7.75
N ALA A 44 15.26 -2.23 7.81
CA ALA A 44 13.99 -1.99 7.14
C ALA A 44 14.15 -2.03 5.61
N LYS A 45 15.21 -1.42 5.08
CA LYS A 45 15.54 -1.44 3.66
C LYS A 45 15.79 -2.86 3.16
N SER A 46 16.59 -3.64 3.88
CA SER A 46 16.88 -5.04 3.54
C SER A 46 15.61 -5.90 3.50
N ALA A 47 14.67 -5.70 4.43
CA ALA A 47 13.38 -6.40 4.39
C ALA A 47 12.61 -6.13 3.08
N VAL A 48 12.58 -4.87 2.64
CA VAL A 48 11.86 -4.48 1.42
C VAL A 48 12.56 -4.98 0.17
N GLU A 49 13.89 -4.93 0.12
CA GLU A 49 14.69 -5.43 -1.01
C GLU A 49 14.50 -6.94 -1.17
N GLU A 50 14.59 -7.73 -0.10
CA GLU A 50 14.37 -9.18 -0.14
C GLU A 50 12.93 -9.53 -0.56
N ALA A 51 11.94 -8.77 -0.10
CA ALA A 51 10.55 -8.97 -0.53
C ALA A 51 10.38 -8.68 -2.03
N ALA A 52 11.10 -7.70 -2.58
CA ALA A 52 11.01 -7.32 -3.99
C ALA A 52 11.56 -8.40 -4.94
N ASP A 53 12.40 -9.31 -4.46
CA ASP A 53 12.92 -10.42 -5.27
C ASP A 53 11.85 -11.49 -5.57
N SER A 54 10.76 -11.54 -4.79
CA SER A 54 9.71 -12.57 -4.92
C SER A 54 8.30 -12.03 -5.11
N LEU A 55 8.09 -10.73 -4.85
CA LEU A 55 6.78 -10.09 -4.90
C LEU A 55 6.81 -8.88 -5.85
N ASP A 56 5.93 -8.92 -6.83
CA ASP A 56 5.72 -7.79 -7.74
C ASP A 56 4.78 -6.74 -7.12
N ASP A 57 4.81 -5.54 -7.71
CA ASP A 57 3.84 -4.48 -7.41
C ASP A 57 3.80 -4.04 -5.92
N LEU A 58 4.96 -4.05 -5.24
CA LEU A 58 5.12 -3.44 -3.90
C LEU A 58 4.72 -1.95 -3.94
N ARG A 59 4.00 -1.48 -2.92
CA ARG A 59 3.48 -0.09 -2.87
C ARG A 59 3.90 0.68 -1.65
N VAL A 60 3.68 0.10 -0.48
CA VAL A 60 3.94 0.77 0.80
C VAL A 60 4.57 -0.22 1.74
N ALA A 61 5.66 0.21 2.37
CA ALA A 61 6.31 -0.46 3.49
C ALA A 61 6.20 0.44 4.73
N GLU A 62 5.66 -0.09 5.82
CA GLU A 62 5.49 0.61 7.09
C GLU A 62 6.24 -0.13 8.19
N VAL A 63 7.13 0.58 8.88
CA VAL A 63 7.78 0.04 10.08
C VAL A 63 6.75 -0.04 11.20
N VAL A 64 6.50 -1.25 11.70
CA VAL A 64 5.55 -1.48 12.80
C VAL A 64 6.23 -1.57 14.15
N GLN A 65 7.46 -2.09 14.18
CA GLN A 65 8.22 -2.26 15.40
C GLN A 65 9.71 -2.29 15.11
N LEU A 66 10.47 -1.62 15.98
CA LEU A 66 11.91 -1.69 16.03
C LEU A 66 12.32 -2.39 17.31
N ASP A 67 13.17 -3.41 17.20
CA ASP A 67 13.75 -4.11 18.33
C ASP A 67 15.20 -4.52 18.04
N MET A 68 15.83 -5.24 18.96
CA MET A 68 17.23 -5.66 18.86
C MET A 68 17.38 -7.11 19.29
N HIS A 69 18.26 -7.85 18.61
CA HIS A 69 18.69 -9.17 19.04
C HIS A 69 19.86 -9.03 20.02
N ILE A 70 19.76 -9.70 21.17
CA ILE A 70 20.76 -9.65 22.24
C ILE A 70 21.35 -11.05 22.45
N VAL A 71 22.68 -11.12 22.44
CA VAL A 71 23.45 -12.32 22.77
C VAL A 71 24.50 -11.93 23.81
N GLU A 72 24.62 -12.69 24.90
CA GLU A 72 25.57 -12.41 25.99
C GLU A 72 25.52 -10.96 26.51
N ASN A 73 24.30 -10.43 26.70
CA ASN A 73 24.05 -9.05 27.11
C ASN A 73 24.61 -7.97 26.15
N LYS A 74 24.92 -8.33 24.91
CA LYS A 74 25.35 -7.40 23.85
C LYS A 74 24.34 -7.41 22.71
N VAL A 75 24.07 -6.24 22.16
CA VAL A 75 23.28 -6.10 20.94
C VAL A 75 24.11 -6.63 19.77
N VAL A 76 23.55 -7.58 19.01
CA VAL A 76 24.21 -8.18 17.85
C VAL A 76 23.52 -7.89 16.53
N ALA A 77 22.25 -7.45 16.56
CA ALA A 77 21.53 -7.01 15.38
C ALA A 77 20.39 -6.07 15.75
N TYR A 78 20.17 -5.07 14.90
CA TYR A 78 18.96 -4.27 14.82
C TYR A 78 17.95 -5.01 13.97
N ARG A 79 16.69 -5.06 14.40
CA ARG A 79 15.62 -5.65 13.59
C ARG A 79 14.50 -4.64 13.37
N ALA A 80 14.03 -4.59 12.14
CA ALA A 80 12.89 -3.79 11.73
C ALA A 80 11.79 -4.73 11.24
N LYS A 81 10.67 -4.72 11.95
CA LYS A 81 9.46 -5.42 11.55
C LYS A 81 8.65 -4.47 10.68
N VAL A 82 8.37 -4.89 9.45
CA VAL A 82 7.82 -4.06 8.39
C VAL A 82 6.57 -4.72 7.82
N LYS A 83 5.47 -3.97 7.74
CA LYS A 83 4.31 -4.36 6.94
C LYS A 83 4.51 -3.89 5.52
N VAL A 84 4.47 -4.81 4.56
CA VAL A 84 4.59 -4.50 3.14
C VAL A 84 3.28 -4.83 2.45
N SER A 85 2.77 -3.86 1.69
CA SER A 85 1.59 -4.01 0.85
C SER A 85 1.97 -4.12 -0.61
N PHE A 86 1.32 -5.05 -1.31
CA PHE A 86 1.53 -5.28 -2.74
C PHE A 86 0.22 -5.71 -3.41
N LYS A 87 0.12 -5.48 -4.72
CA LYS A 87 -1.11 -5.75 -5.46
C LYS A 87 -1.41 -7.24 -5.47
N TYR A 88 -2.66 -7.60 -5.23
CA TYR A 88 -3.10 -8.98 -5.35
C TYR A 88 -3.38 -9.32 -6.82
N HIS A 89 -2.63 -10.28 -7.36
CA HIS A 89 -2.89 -10.87 -8.67
C HIS A 89 -3.69 -12.16 -8.46
N LYS A 90 -4.80 -12.31 -9.18
CA LYS A 90 -5.48 -13.60 -9.27
C LYS A 90 -4.67 -14.44 -10.24
N ASP A 91 -4.26 -15.63 -9.82
CA ASP A 91 -3.75 -16.64 -10.75
C ASP A 91 -4.83 -16.87 -11.81
N ALA A 92 -4.43 -16.81 -13.08
CA ALA A 92 -5.33 -16.88 -14.24
C ALA A 92 -5.92 -18.28 -14.43
#